data_AF-A0A9E8N6I5-F1
#
_entry.id   AF-A0A9E8N6I5-F1
#
_cell.length_a   1.000
_cell.length_b   1.000
_cell.length_c   1.000
_cell.angle_alpha   90.00
_cell.angle_beta   90.00
_cell.angle_gamma   90.00
#
_symmetry.space_group_name_H-M   'P 1'
#
loop_
_entity.id
_entity.type
_entity.pdbx_description
1 polymer ?
#
loop_
_entity_poly.entity_id
_entity_poly.type
_entity_poly.pdbx_seq_one_letter_code
_entity_poly.pdbx_strand_id
1 'polypeptide(L)'
;MEDQNYALPLSLDRIVAGLSHPKCADREAIHQHLYLLMVTHFDENRFDSGYGCALWEHDFSVLSQIKWKDLIRESLEEAIVRYEPRLGNPKIRVEVEEFEVLTKTNNYVRKRVGIEVKATIRRTNEPFVFFERIFISPLSIE
;
A
#
# COMPACT_ATOMS: atom_id res chain seq x y z
N MET A 1 6.48 -14.83 -24.28
CA MET A 1 7.08 -13.49 -24.30
C MET A 1 7.15 -13.04 -22.85
N GLU A 2 8.30 -12.59 -22.39
CA GLU A 2 8.37 -11.93 -21.07
C GLU A 2 7.56 -10.65 -21.16
N ASP A 3 6.42 -10.58 -20.46
CA ASP A 3 5.63 -9.36 -20.38
C ASP A 3 6.45 -8.34 -19.60
N GLN A 4 7.11 -7.44 -20.32
CA GLN A 4 7.97 -6.42 -19.73
C GLN A 4 7.11 -5.27 -19.23
N ASN A 5 6.79 -5.27 -17.93
CA ASN A 5 6.08 -4.20 -17.25
C ASN A 5 6.97 -2.96 -17.11
N TYR A 6 6.37 -1.78 -16.94
CA TYR A 6 7.11 -0.55 -16.68
C TYR A 6 7.37 -0.39 -15.18
N ALA A 7 8.59 0.04 -14.83
CA ALA A 7 8.94 0.32 -13.45
C ALA A 7 8.35 1.65 -12.97
N LEU A 8 8.05 1.76 -11.68
CA LEU A 8 7.71 3.02 -11.02
C LEU A 8 8.91 3.52 -10.19
N PRO A 9 9.14 4.85 -10.09
CA PRO A 9 8.39 5.93 -10.75
C PRO A 9 8.74 6.10 -12.24
N LEU A 10 7.93 6.86 -12.97
CA LEU A 10 8.20 7.20 -14.38
C LEU A 10 9.50 8.01 -14.50
N SER A 11 10.42 7.56 -15.36
CA SER A 11 11.67 8.25 -15.67
C SER A 11 11.41 9.31 -16.75
N LEU A 12 10.76 10.40 -16.36
CA LEU A 12 10.37 11.48 -17.29
C LEU A 12 11.58 12.10 -17.99
N ASP A 13 12.73 12.15 -17.32
CA ASP A 13 14.01 12.58 -17.89
C ASP A 13 14.41 11.75 -19.12
N ARG A 14 14.25 10.43 -19.05
CA ARG A 14 14.55 9.51 -20.15
C ARG A 14 13.53 9.67 -21.27
N ILE A 15 12.25 9.74 -20.93
CA ILE A 15 11.17 9.86 -21.91
C ILE A 15 11.32 11.15 -22.72
N VAL A 16 11.59 12.29 -22.06
CA VAL A 16 11.82 13.58 -22.72
C VAL A 16 13.07 13.56 -23.61
N ALA A 17 14.10 12.81 -23.23
CA ALA A 17 15.30 12.60 -24.04
C ALA A 17 15.12 11.58 -25.18
N GLY A 18 13.91 11.04 -25.39
CA GLY A 18 13.64 10.01 -26.41
C GLY A 18 14.20 8.62 -26.08
N LEU A 19 14.60 8.40 -24.83
CA LEU A 19 15.10 7.12 -24.33
C LEU A 19 13.96 6.26 -23.79
N SER A 20 14.12 4.93 -23.89
CA SER A 20 13.15 3.97 -23.37
C SER A 20 13.06 4.01 -21.84
N HIS A 21 11.83 3.97 -21.32
CA HIS A 21 11.55 3.88 -19.87
C HIS A 21 11.99 2.51 -19.32
N PRO A 22 12.57 2.44 -18.11
CA PRO A 22 12.91 1.18 -17.46
C PRO A 22 11.73 0.21 -17.37
N LYS A 23 12.05 -1.06 -17.60
CA LYS A 23 11.12 -2.17 -17.46
C LYS A 23 11.50 -3.02 -16.26
N CYS A 24 10.52 -3.68 -15.65
CA CYS A 24 10.70 -4.53 -14.48
C CYS A 24 10.04 -5.90 -14.67
N ALA A 25 10.46 -6.85 -13.86
CA ALA A 25 9.90 -8.20 -13.85
C ALA A 25 8.48 -8.19 -13.24
N ASP A 26 7.67 -9.20 -13.58
CA ASP A 26 6.30 -9.34 -13.06
C ASP A 26 6.21 -9.21 -11.54
N ARG A 27 7.11 -9.85 -10.81
CA ARG A 27 7.14 -9.83 -9.34
C ARG A 27 7.33 -8.40 -8.80
N GLU A 28 8.22 -7.65 -9.43
CA GLU A 28 8.49 -6.26 -9.06
C GLU A 28 7.32 -5.34 -9.46
N ALA A 29 6.73 -5.56 -10.63
CA ALA A 29 5.55 -4.82 -11.08
C ALA A 29 4.34 -5.04 -10.16
N ILE A 30 4.11 -6.27 -9.69
CA ILE A 30 3.07 -6.57 -8.70
C ILE A 30 3.37 -5.86 -7.38
N HIS A 31 4.62 -5.90 -6.91
CA HIS A 31 5.03 -5.22 -5.68
C HIS A 31 4.81 -3.70 -5.77
N GLN A 32 5.23 -3.07 -6.87
CA GLN A 32 5.01 -1.65 -7.13
C GLN A 32 3.53 -1.28 -7.21
N HIS A 33 2.70 -2.13 -7.83
CA HIS A 33 1.26 -1.88 -7.91
C HIS A 33 0.57 -2.01 -6.54
N LEU A 34 0.93 -3.01 -5.73
CA LEU A 34 0.42 -3.13 -4.36
C LEU A 34 0.84 -1.94 -3.49
N TYR A 35 2.08 -1.47 -3.64
CA TYR A 35 2.54 -0.27 -2.95
C TYR A 35 1.71 0.95 -3.34
N LEU A 36 1.50 1.17 -4.65
CA LEU A 36 0.67 2.26 -5.15
C LEU A 36 -0.76 2.19 -4.59
N LEU A 37 -1.38 1.02 -4.65
CA LEU A 37 -2.72 0.78 -4.11
C LEU A 37 -2.81 1.09 -2.60
N MET A 38 -1.79 0.71 -1.84
CA MET A 38 -1.69 0.95 -0.40
C MET A 38 -1.56 2.44 -0.05
N VAL A 39 -0.82 3.22 -0.84
CA VAL A 39 -0.58 4.64 -0.57
C VAL A 39 -1.61 5.58 -1.21
N THR A 40 -2.57 5.04 -1.96
CA THR A 40 -3.63 5.83 -2.61
C THR A 40 -4.87 5.90 -1.71
N HIS A 41 -5.34 7.11 -1.41
CA HIS A 41 -6.61 7.33 -0.72
C HIS A 41 -7.78 7.13 -1.70
N PHE A 42 -8.95 6.71 -1.20
CA PHE A 42 -10.16 6.70 -2.03
C PHE A 42 -10.43 8.08 -2.64
N ASP A 43 -11.07 8.11 -3.81
CA ASP A 43 -11.33 9.34 -4.59
C ASP A 43 -10.09 10.06 -5.17
N GLU A 44 -8.84 9.61 -4.92
CA GLU A 44 -7.66 10.23 -5.54
C GLU A 44 -7.53 9.91 -7.04
N ASN A 45 -7.98 8.73 -7.46
CA ASN A 45 -8.01 8.37 -8.87
C ASN A 45 -9.26 8.96 -9.53
N ARG A 46 -9.03 9.94 -10.41
CA ARG A 46 -10.07 10.65 -11.17
C ARG A 46 -11.04 9.73 -11.92
N PHE A 47 -10.59 8.55 -12.36
CA PHE A 47 -11.38 7.65 -13.21
C PHE A 47 -12.01 6.48 -12.44
N ASP A 48 -11.52 6.17 -11.25
CA ASP A 48 -12.09 5.14 -10.37
C ASP A 48 -11.93 5.59 -8.92
N SER A 49 -13.00 6.15 -8.35
CA SER A 49 -13.02 6.59 -6.96
C SER A 49 -12.75 5.48 -5.95
N GLY A 50 -13.00 4.22 -6.33
CA GLY A 50 -12.75 3.08 -5.46
C GLY A 50 -11.30 2.57 -5.49
N TYR A 51 -10.40 3.18 -6.27
CA TYR A 51 -9.00 2.76 -6.31
C TYR A 51 -8.24 3.31 -5.11
N GLY A 52 -7.70 2.41 -4.28
CA GLY A 52 -7.01 2.75 -3.04
C GLY A 52 -7.37 1.77 -1.92
N CYS A 53 -7.12 2.18 -0.68
CA CYS A 53 -7.58 1.44 0.49
C CYS A 53 -7.89 2.35 1.68
N ALA A 54 -8.57 1.79 2.67
CA ALA A 54 -9.01 2.50 3.86
C ALA A 54 -7.90 2.78 4.90
N LEU A 55 -6.62 2.64 4.52
CA LEU A 55 -5.47 2.92 5.39
C LEU A 55 -5.44 4.37 5.87
N TRP A 56 -5.86 5.26 4.98
CA TRP A 56 -5.87 6.71 5.20
C TRP A 56 -7.22 7.21 5.73
N GLU A 57 -8.22 6.33 5.74
CA GLU A 57 -9.53 6.62 6.30
C GLU A 57 -9.44 6.59 7.83
N HIS A 58 -10.16 7.52 8.45
CA HIS A 58 -10.38 7.51 9.90
C HIS A 58 -9.15 7.74 10.79
N ASP A 59 -8.14 8.47 10.30
CA ASP A 59 -6.96 8.90 11.07
C ASP A 59 -7.32 9.72 12.35
N PHE A 60 -8.60 10.11 12.51
CA PHE A 60 -9.14 10.90 13.63
C PHE A 60 -10.33 10.25 14.37
N SER A 61 -10.66 8.98 14.11
CA SER A 61 -11.84 8.35 14.71
C SER A 61 -11.56 7.68 16.06
N VAL A 62 -12.57 7.63 16.94
CA VAL A 62 -12.58 6.90 18.24
C VAL A 62 -12.65 5.37 18.04
N LEU A 63 -12.29 4.86 16.86
CA LEU A 63 -12.27 3.41 16.63
C LEU A 63 -11.18 2.77 17.48
N SER A 64 -11.51 1.62 18.08
CA SER A 64 -10.47 0.82 18.73
C SER A 64 -9.46 0.37 17.68
N GLN A 65 -8.19 0.29 18.06
CA GLN A 65 -7.10 -0.17 17.20
C GLN A 65 -7.42 -1.51 16.51
N ILE A 66 -8.15 -2.41 17.19
CA ILE A 66 -8.60 -3.70 16.64
C ILE A 66 -9.53 -3.49 15.44
N LYS A 67 -10.58 -2.68 15.59
CA LYS A 67 -11.55 -2.42 14.52
C LYS A 67 -10.90 -1.74 13.31
N TRP A 68 -10.00 -0.80 13.57
CA TRP A 68 -9.27 -0.12 12.49
C TRP A 68 -8.36 -1.07 11.73
N LYS A 69 -7.64 -1.96 12.42
CA LYS A 69 -6.84 -3.02 11.78
C LYS A 69 -7.67 -3.94 10.90
N ASP A 70 -8.83 -4.37 11.37
CA ASP A 70 -9.73 -5.24 10.59
C ASP A 70 -10.28 -4.52 9.36
N LEU A 71 -10.64 -3.24 9.49
CA LEU A 71 -11.09 -2.40 8.38
C LEU A 71 -10.01 -2.23 7.30
N ILE A 72 -8.75 -1.96 7.70
CA ILE A 72 -7.63 -1.89 6.76
C ILE A 72 -7.42 -3.23 6.06
N ARG A 73 -7.45 -4.33 6.82
CA ARG A 73 -7.28 -5.69 6.28
C ARG A 73 -8.33 -5.99 5.22
N GLU A 74 -9.60 -5.79 5.53
CA GLU A 74 -10.73 -6.06 4.62
C GLU A 74 -10.67 -5.18 3.38
N SER A 75 -10.42 -3.88 3.56
CA SER A 75 -10.30 -2.94 2.45
C SER A 75 -9.15 -3.31 1.51
N LEU A 76 -7.98 -3.68 2.04
CA LEU A 76 -6.87 -4.14 1.20
C LEU A 76 -7.18 -5.49 0.53
N GLU A 77 -7.93 -6.38 1.18
CA GLU A 77 -8.31 -7.68 0.58
C GLU A 77 -9.18 -7.45 -0.66
N GLU A 78 -10.21 -6.64 -0.52
CA GLU A 78 -11.11 -6.26 -1.60
C GLU A 78 -10.37 -5.53 -2.73
N ALA A 79 -9.53 -4.56 -2.37
CA ALA A 79 -8.77 -3.78 -3.33
C ALA A 79 -7.78 -4.65 -4.13
N ILE A 80 -7.06 -5.57 -3.47
CA ILE A 80 -6.13 -6.48 -4.14
C ILE A 80 -6.87 -7.46 -5.06
N VAL A 81 -7.98 -8.03 -4.61
CA VAL A 81 -8.80 -8.93 -5.44
C VAL A 81 -9.35 -8.21 -6.66
N ARG A 82 -9.72 -6.94 -6.53
CA ARG A 82 -10.30 -6.14 -7.62
C ARG A 82 -9.26 -5.61 -8.60
N TYR A 83 -8.16 -5.05 -8.11
CA TYR A 83 -7.22 -4.29 -8.94
C TYR A 83 -5.96 -5.08 -9.33
N GLU A 84 -5.57 -6.11 -8.57
CA GLU A 84 -4.38 -6.92 -8.85
C GLU A 84 -4.72 -8.40 -9.16
N PRO A 85 -5.34 -8.68 -10.33
CA PRO A 85 -5.82 -10.02 -10.67
C PRO A 85 -4.69 -11.03 -10.92
N ARG A 86 -3.43 -10.58 -11.03
CA ARG A 86 -2.26 -11.48 -11.15
C ARG A 86 -2.02 -12.27 -9.87
N LEU A 87 -2.52 -11.79 -8.73
CA LEU A 87 -2.47 -12.48 -7.45
C LEU A 87 -3.71 -13.34 -7.22
N GLY A 88 -3.50 -14.50 -6.59
CA GLY A 88 -4.55 -15.41 -6.14
C GLY A 88 -4.50 -15.58 -4.63
N ASN A 89 -5.69 -15.68 -4.03
CA ASN A 89 -5.90 -15.97 -2.60
C ASN A 89 -5.04 -15.12 -1.66
N PRO A 90 -5.09 -13.77 -1.73
CA PRO A 90 -4.28 -12.92 -0.88
C PRO A 90 -4.68 -13.12 0.60
N LYS A 91 -3.67 -13.24 1.47
CA LYS A 91 -3.82 -13.24 2.93
C LYS A 91 -3.09 -12.05 3.49
N ILE A 92 -3.82 -11.20 4.19
CA ILE A 92 -3.32 -9.91 4.65
C ILE A 92 -3.20 -9.91 6.16
N ARG A 93 -2.05 -9.47 6.65
CA ARG A 93 -1.80 -9.21 8.07
C ARG A 93 -1.46 -7.74 8.23
N VAL A 94 -2.18 -7.09 9.14
CA VAL A 94 -1.96 -5.69 9.51
C VAL A 94 -1.45 -5.64 10.94
N GLU A 95 -0.35 -4.91 11.15
CA GLU A 95 0.24 -4.62 12.44
C GLU A 95 0.26 -3.12 12.66
N VAL A 96 -0.06 -2.70 13.88
CA VAL A 96 -0.07 -1.28 14.24
C VAL A 96 0.73 -1.16 15.52
N GLU A 97 1.74 -0.31 15.49
CA GLU A 97 2.59 0.04 16.62
C GLU A 97 2.46 1.53 16.91
N GLU A 98 2.29 1.89 18.17
CA GLU A 98 2.22 3.28 18.62
C GLU A 98 3.53 3.67 19.30
N PHE A 99 4.07 4.82 18.91
CA PHE A 99 5.30 5.38 19.46
C PHE A 99 4.96 6.72 20.11
N GLU A 100 5.12 6.80 21.43
CA GLU A 100 5.10 8.08 22.13
C GLU A 100 6.44 8.79 21.88
N VAL A 101 6.38 9.98 21.29
CA VAL A 101 7.54 10.83 21.12
C VAL A 101 7.41 12.02 22.06
N LEU A 102 8.23 12.00 23.11
CA LEU A 102 8.35 13.07 24.08
C LEU A 102 9.33 14.12 23.54
N THR A 103 8.86 15.34 23.29
CA THR A 103 9.75 16.48 23.06
C THR A 103 9.66 17.46 24.22
N LYS A 104 10.65 18.35 24.37
CA LYS A 104 10.70 19.33 25.47
C LYS A 104 9.49 20.29 25.50
N THR A 105 8.73 20.37 24.41
CA THR A 105 7.66 21.36 24.20
C THR A 105 6.33 20.73 23.81
N ASN A 106 6.33 19.50 23.26
CA ASN A 106 5.12 18.82 22.81
C ASN A 106 5.22 17.29 22.94
N ASN A 107 4.11 16.63 23.23
CA ASN A 107 4.00 15.17 23.17
C ASN A 107 3.18 14.79 21.95
N TYR A 108 3.69 13.89 21.11
CA TYR A 108 2.92 13.37 19.98
C TYR A 108 3.01 11.85 19.90
N VAL A 109 1.89 11.24 19.49
CA VAL A 109 1.83 9.80 19.21
C VAL A 109 2.00 9.61 17.71
N ARG A 110 2.99 8.79 17.33
CA ARG A 110 3.22 8.36 15.95
C ARG A 110 2.78 6.92 15.80
N LYS A 111 1.91 6.64 14.83
CA LYS A 111 1.51 5.26 14.52
C LYS A 111 2.33 4.73 13.35
N ARG A 112 2.80 3.49 13.46
CA ARG A 112 3.44 2.75 12.37
C ARG A 112 2.53 1.60 12.00
N VAL A 113 2.11 1.54 10.75
CA VAL A 113 1.33 0.44 10.21
C VAL A 113 2.25 -0.44 9.37
N GLY A 114 2.32 -1.73 9.70
CA GLY A 114 2.98 -2.75 8.91
C GLY A 114 1.95 -3.61 8.20
N ILE A 115 2.10 -3.78 6.89
CA ILE A 115 1.22 -4.56 6.04
C ILE A 115 2.03 -5.69 5.43
N GLU A 116 1.62 -6.93 5.70
CA GLU A 116 2.13 -8.13 5.05
C GLU A 116 1.03 -8.73 4.18
N VAL A 117 1.33 -8.98 2.90
CA VAL A 117 0.45 -9.70 1.98
C VAL A 117 1.16 -10.96 1.51
N LYS A 118 0.55 -12.11 1.77
CA LYS A 118 0.98 -13.42 1.26
C LYS A 118 -0.01 -13.90 0.22
N ALA A 119 0.46 -14.18 -0.99
CA ALA A 119 -0.38 -14.59 -2.11
C ALA A 119 0.37 -15.57 -3.03
N THR A 120 -0.32 -16.04 -4.08
CA THR A 120 0.29 -16.82 -5.15
C THR A 120 0.17 -16.07 -6.47
N ILE A 121 1.24 -15.96 -7.24
CA ILE A 121 1.18 -15.41 -8.60
C ILE A 121 0.49 -16.44 -9.48
N ARG A 122 -0.68 -16.10 -10.04
CA ARG A 122 -1.51 -17.07 -10.78
C ARG A 122 -0.82 -17.68 -11.98
N ARG A 123 -0.02 -16.89 -12.70
CA ARG A 123 0.65 -17.31 -13.95
C ARG A 123 1.75 -18.35 -13.70
N THR A 124 2.54 -18.17 -12.65
CA THR A 124 3.72 -19.01 -12.36
C THR A 124 3.47 -20.01 -11.24
N ASN A 125 2.36 -19.87 -10.51
CA ASN A 125 2.05 -20.62 -9.30
C ASN A 125 3.13 -20.48 -8.20
N GLU A 126 3.88 -19.38 -8.22
CA GLU A 126 4.92 -19.10 -7.24
C GLU A 126 4.37 -18.32 -6.03
N PRO A 127 4.93 -18.54 -4.82
CA PRO A 127 4.60 -17.72 -3.68
C PRO A 127 5.07 -16.27 -3.88
N PHE A 128 4.25 -15.35 -3.41
CA PHE A 128 4.52 -13.93 -3.40
C PHE A 128 4.32 -13.36 -2.00
N VAL A 129 5.27 -12.54 -1.58
CA VAL A 129 5.24 -11.83 -0.30
C VAL A 129 5.49 -10.37 -0.58
N PHE A 130 4.57 -9.54 -0.13
CA PHE A 130 4.71 -8.08 -0.05
C PHE A 130 4.75 -7.71 1.43
N PHE A 131 5.69 -6.85 1.79
CA PHE A 131 5.80 -6.35 3.15
C PHE A 131 6.24 -4.90 3.12
N GLU A 132 5.39 -4.01 3.63
CA GLU A 132 5.67 -2.60 3.69
C GLU A 132 5.28 -2.01 5.04
N ARG A 133 5.96 -0.93 5.42
CA ARG A 133 5.66 -0.19 6.64
C ARG A 133 5.51 1.28 6.30
N ILE A 134 4.45 1.88 6.83
CA ILE A 134 4.23 3.32 6.70
C ILE A 134 4.00 3.94 8.07
N PHE A 135 4.44 5.18 8.21
CA PHE A 135 4.13 5.98 9.38
C PHE A 135 2.96 6.89 9.07
N ILE A 136 2.00 6.91 9.99
CA ILE A 136 0.87 7.81 9.96
C ILE A 136 1.15 8.94 10.97
N SER A 137 1.04 10.19 10.48
CA SER A 137 1.52 11.44 11.09
C SER A 137 0.65 11.90 12.28
N PRO A 138 1.11 12.85 13.12
CA PRO A 138 0.90 12.76 14.56
C PRO A 138 -0.50 13.15 15.01
N LEU A 139 -1.04 12.37 15.95
CA LEU A 139 -2.08 12.83 16.87
C LEU A 139 -1.42 13.85 17.82
N SER A 140 -1.71 15.13 17.66
CA SER A 140 -1.41 16.14 18.68
C SER A 140 -2.37 15.94 19.84
N ILE A 141 -1.84 15.74 21.04
CA ILE A 141 -2.64 15.76 22.26
C ILE A 141 -2.64 17.22 22.71
N GLU A 142 -3.79 17.91 22.61
CA GLU A 142 -4.03 19.16 23.35
C GLU A 142 -4.25 18.87 24.85
#